data_AF-A0A933SYD1-F1
#
_entry.id   AF-A0A933SYD1-F1
#
_cell.length_a   1.000
_cell.length_b   1.000
_cell.length_c   1.000
_cell.angle_alpha   90.00
_cell.angle_beta   90.00
_cell.angle_gamma   90.00
#
_symmetry.space_group_name_H-M   'P 1'
#
loop_
_entity.id
_entity.type
_entity.pdbx_description
1 polymer ?
#
loop_
_entity_poly.entity_id
_entity_poly.type
_entity_poly.pdbx_seq_one_letter_code
_entity_poly.pdbx_strand_id
1 'polypeptide(L)'
;MYKEEAKINCQIFQKQEPVIKDVTDKINKAKGVQEKARFAEKLQEEVDVLLSCTDYKSESLDCKNCRFIANLRKKTTGLIIRAKKLV
;
A
#
# COMPACT_ATOMS: atom_id res chain seq x y z
N MET A 1 15.07 22.48 -11.57
CA MET A 1 14.46 22.35 -10.23
C MET A 1 14.07 20.90 -10.04
N TYR A 2 14.78 20.15 -9.22
CA TYR A 2 14.35 18.82 -8.82
C TYR A 2 13.12 19.00 -7.94
N LYS A 3 11.96 18.51 -8.37
CA LYS A 3 10.78 18.41 -7.51
C LYS A 3 11.18 17.47 -6.38
N GLU A 4 11.37 17.99 -5.17
CA GLU A 4 11.42 17.12 -3.99
C GLU A 4 10.09 16.38 -3.94
N GLU A 5 10.14 15.08 -4.17
CA GLU A 5 8.98 14.22 -3.94
C GLU A 5 8.61 14.35 -2.47
N ALA A 6 7.38 14.76 -2.18
CA ALA A 6 6.88 14.87 -0.82
C ALA A 6 7.07 13.52 -0.11
N LYS A 7 8.06 13.45 0.78
CA LYS A 7 8.50 12.22 1.43
C LYS A 7 7.88 12.12 2.82
N ILE A 8 7.25 10.99 3.11
CA ILE A 8 6.86 10.64 4.48
C ILE A 8 8.13 10.23 5.25
N ASN A 9 8.42 10.93 6.35
CA ASN A 9 9.66 10.72 7.11
C ASN A 9 9.54 9.67 8.23
N CYS A 10 8.37 9.06 8.40
CA CYS A 10 8.16 7.96 9.33
C CYS A 10 9.02 6.74 8.96
N GLN A 11 9.84 6.26 9.90
CA GLN A 11 10.73 5.11 9.70
C GLN A 11 9.96 3.82 9.37
N ILE A 12 8.81 3.60 10.01
CA ILE A 12 7.93 2.44 9.74
C ILE A 12 7.47 2.48 8.28
N PHE A 13 7.02 3.65 7.82
CA PHE A 13 6.63 3.84 6.43
C PHE A 13 7.81 3.61 5.48
N GLN A 14 8.97 4.21 5.75
CA GLN A 14 10.15 4.09 4.89
C GLN A 14 10.67 2.65 4.79
N LYS A 15 10.54 1.85 5.86
CA LYS A 15 10.87 0.43 5.84
C LYS A 15 9.89 -0.38 5.00
N GLN A 16 8.60 -0.05 5.06
CA GLN A 16 7.53 -0.80 4.41
C GLN A 16 7.35 -0.43 2.92
N GLU A 17 7.63 0.82 2.55
CA GLU A 17 7.36 1.36 1.23
C GLU A 17 8.07 0.59 0.09
N PRO A 18 9.35 0.17 0.20
CA PRO A 18 9.98 -0.65 -0.83
C PRO A 18 9.29 -2.00 -1.05
N VAL A 19 8.79 -2.63 0.02
CA VAL A 19 8.07 -3.90 -0.06
C VAL A 19 6.73 -3.70 -0.76
N ILE A 20 5.98 -2.65 -0.36
CA ILE A 20 4.73 -2.27 -1.02
C ILE A 20 4.95 -1.97 -2.51
N LYS A 21 6.04 -1.28 -2.86
CA LYS A 21 6.41 -0.98 -4.25
C LYS A 21 6.66 -2.26 -5.06
N ASP A 22 7.47 -3.18 -4.55
CA ASP A 22 7.74 -4.47 -5.22
C ASP A 22 6.46 -5.28 -5.49
N VAL A 23 5.57 -5.38 -4.48
CA VAL A 23 4.31 -6.10 -4.66
C VAL A 23 3.39 -5.38 -5.65
N THR A 24 3.35 -4.04 -5.63
CA THR A 24 2.59 -3.24 -6.60
C THR A 24 3.09 -3.46 -8.02
N ASP A 25 4.41 -3.52 -8.23
CA ASP A 25 5.00 -3.81 -9.53
C ASP A 25 4.63 -5.22 -10.03
N LYS A 26 4.53 -6.20 -9.13
CA LYS A 26 4.05 -7.56 -9.46
C LYS A 26 2.58 -7.57 -9.87
N ILE A 27 1.72 -6.80 -9.20
CA ILE A 27 0.31 -6.62 -9.63
C ILE A 27 0.24 -6.03 -11.03
N ASN A 28 1.06 -5.02 -11.32
CA ASN A 28 1.05 -4.35 -12.62
C ASN A 28 1.55 -5.24 -13.76
N LYS A 29 2.52 -6.13 -13.47
CA LYS A 29 3.09 -7.08 -14.45
C LYS A 29 2.25 -8.35 -14.64
N ALA A 30 1.40 -8.70 -13.68
CA ALA A 30 0.56 -9.89 -13.74
C ALA A 30 -0.42 -9.83 -14.92
N LYS A 31 -0.57 -10.96 -15.64
CA LYS A 31 -1.35 -11.00 -16.88
C LYS A 31 -2.83 -11.27 -16.62
N GLY A 32 -3.14 -12.08 -15.62
CA GLY A 32 -4.50 -12.52 -15.30
C GLY A 32 -5.06 -11.91 -14.03
N VAL A 33 -6.39 -11.81 -13.95
CA VAL A 33 -7.08 -11.31 -12.76
C VAL A 33 -6.80 -12.18 -11.53
N GLN A 34 -6.71 -13.50 -11.69
CA GLN A 34 -6.39 -14.41 -10.58
C GLN A 34 -4.99 -14.17 -10.01
N GLU A 35 -4.00 -13.96 -10.88
CA GLU A 35 -2.62 -13.65 -10.48
C GLU A 35 -2.54 -12.27 -9.80
N LYS A 36 -3.19 -11.26 -10.39
CA LYS A 36 -3.32 -9.93 -9.79
C LYS A 36 -3.94 -9.98 -8.40
N ALA A 37 -4.98 -10.79 -8.21
CA ALA A 37 -5.64 -10.95 -6.92
C ALA A 37 -4.72 -11.57 -5.86
N ARG A 38 -3.89 -12.57 -6.21
CA ARG A 38 -2.91 -13.14 -5.27
C ARG A 38 -1.89 -12.09 -4.80
N PHE A 39 -1.38 -11.26 -5.71
CA PHE A 39 -0.48 -10.17 -5.32
C PHE A 39 -1.20 -9.05 -4.57
N ALA A 40 -2.48 -8.80 -4.86
CA ALA A 40 -3.29 -7.83 -4.13
C ALA A 40 -3.60 -8.29 -2.70
N GLU A 41 -3.82 -9.59 -2.46
CA GLU A 41 -3.93 -10.19 -1.12
C GLU A 41 -2.63 -9.92 -0.33
N LYS A 42 -1.47 -10.19 -0.93
CA LYS A 42 -0.18 -9.86 -0.31
C LYS A 42 -0.01 -8.35 -0.05
N LEU A 43 -0.34 -7.50 -1.02
CA LEU A 43 -0.26 -6.04 -0.83
C LEU A 43 -1.16 -5.56 0.31
N GLN A 44 -2.32 -6.20 0.50
CA GLN A 44 -3.20 -5.87 1.62
C GLN A 44 -2.55 -6.18 2.98
N GLU A 45 -1.87 -7.32 3.12
CA GLU A 45 -1.13 -7.67 4.34
C GLU A 45 -0.05 -6.62 4.66
N GLU A 46 0.75 -6.24 3.65
CA GLU A 46 1.82 -5.24 3.81
C GLU A 46 1.28 -3.84 4.15
N VAL A 47 0.11 -3.50 3.64
CA VAL A 47 -0.59 -2.24 3.95
C VAL A 47 -1.20 -2.27 5.34
N ASP A 48 -1.71 -3.42 5.79
CA ASP A 48 -2.30 -3.58 7.11
C ASP A 48 -1.27 -3.37 8.23
N VAL A 49 0.01 -3.69 7.99
CA VAL A 49 1.13 -3.32 8.89
C VAL A 49 1.18 -1.82 9.17
N LEU A 50 1.00 -0.98 8.13
CA LEU A 50 0.98 0.48 8.29
C LEU A 50 -0.28 0.96 9.02
N LEU A 51 -1.41 0.32 8.76
CA LEU A 51 -2.69 0.69 9.38
C LEU A 51 -2.80 0.23 10.83
N SER A 52 -2.07 -0.80 11.23
CA SER A 52 -1.99 -1.31 12.61
C SER A 52 -0.86 -0.68 13.42
N CYS A 53 -0.19 0.36 12.92
CA CYS A 53 0.90 1.03 13.60
C CYS A 53 0.45 1.60 14.96
N THR A 54 1.05 1.10 16.04
CA THR A 54 0.76 1.52 17.43
C THR A 54 1.32 2.89 17.75
N ASP A 55 2.35 3.33 17.02
CA ASP A 55 3.04 4.61 17.23
C ASP A 55 2.37 5.77 16.47
N TYR A 56 1.14 5.57 16.01
CA TYR A 56 0.39 6.58 15.26
C TYR A 56 0.15 7.83 16.11
N LYS A 57 0.57 8.98 15.58
CA LYS A 57 0.40 10.31 16.19
C LYS A 57 -0.57 11.16 15.37
N SER A 58 -1.72 11.48 15.94
CA SER A 58 -2.82 12.21 15.27
C SER A 58 -2.46 13.65 14.87
N GLU A 59 -1.42 14.20 15.46
CA GLU A 59 -0.88 15.53 15.24
C GLU A 59 0.25 15.54 14.19
N SER A 60 0.85 14.37 13.93
CA SER A 60 1.94 14.21 12.96
C SER A 60 1.41 14.16 11.52
N LEU A 61 1.92 15.05 10.66
CA LEU A 61 1.59 15.06 9.23
C LEU A 61 2.07 13.78 8.53
N ASP A 62 3.24 13.25 8.90
CA ASP A 62 3.75 11.98 8.38
C ASP A 62 2.79 10.82 8.70
N CYS A 63 2.28 10.77 9.94
CA CYS A 63 1.33 9.74 10.35
C CYS A 63 0.01 9.86 9.58
N LYS A 64 -0.51 11.08 9.41
CA LYS A 64 -1.72 11.34 8.60
C LYS A 64 -1.54 10.89 7.17
N ASN A 65 -0.45 11.29 6.52
CA ASN A 65 -0.19 10.96 5.13
C ASN A 65 0.06 9.45 4.94
N CYS A 66 0.81 8.82 5.84
CA CYS A 66 0.99 7.37 5.87
C CYS A 66 -0.35 6.64 5.93
N ARG A 67 -1.21 6.99 6.89
CA ARG A 67 -2.53 6.36 7.05
C ARG A 67 -3.45 6.64 5.88
N PHE A 68 -3.40 7.84 5.30
CA PHE A 68 -4.17 8.20 4.11
C PHE A 68 -3.79 7.31 2.91
N ILE A 69 -2.50 7.23 2.57
CA ILE A 69 -2.01 6.43 1.45
C ILE A 69 -2.27 4.93 1.70
N ALA A 70 -2.03 4.45 2.92
CA ALA A 70 -2.31 3.06 3.28
C ALA A 70 -3.80 2.71 3.10
N ASN A 71 -4.72 3.58 3.51
CA ASN A 71 -6.16 3.37 3.28
C ASN A 71 -6.52 3.36 1.79
N LEU A 72 -5.93 4.24 0.98
CA LEU A 72 -6.14 4.22 -0.47
C LEU A 72 -5.68 2.89 -1.08
N ARG A 73 -4.50 2.41 -0.72
CA ARG A 73 -3.97 1.13 -1.19
C ARG A 73 -4.86 -0.04 -0.78
N LYS A 74 -5.34 -0.08 0.47
CA LYS A 74 -6.27 -1.10 0.97
C LYS A 74 -7.59 -1.13 0.19
N LYS A 75 -8.13 0.05 -0.16
CA LYS A 75 -9.32 0.13 -1.01
C LYS A 75 -9.04 -0.44 -2.41
N THR A 76 -7.92 -0.06 -3.01
CA THR A 76 -7.51 -0.54 -4.34
C THR A 76 -7.32 -2.06 -4.36
N THR A 77 -6.60 -2.64 -3.39
CA THR A 77 -6.42 -4.10 -3.31
C THR A 77 -7.76 -4.81 -3.15
N GLY A 78 -8.65 -4.28 -2.30
CA GLY A 78 -10.00 -4.81 -2.13
C GLY A 78 -10.80 -4.88 -3.43
N LEU A 79 -10.64 -3.92 -4.34
CA LEU A 79 -11.28 -3.97 -5.67
C LEU A 79 -10.69 -5.08 -6.54
N ILE A 80 -9.36 -5.22 -6.58
CA ILE A 80 -8.68 -6.26 -7.37
C ILE A 80 -9.07 -7.66 -6.86
N ILE A 81 -9.11 -7.86 -5.55
CA ILE A 81 -9.49 -9.13 -4.93
C ILE A 81 -10.95 -9.47 -5.25
N ARG A 82 -11.86 -8.49 -5.23
CA ARG A 82 -13.26 -8.72 -5.62
C ARG A 82 -13.41 -9.05 -7.10
N ALA A 83 -12.59 -8.44 -7.96
CA ALA A 83 -12.61 -8.71 -9.40
C ALA A 83 -12.31 -10.18 -9.73
N LYS A 84 -11.53 -10.89 -8.90
CA LYS A 84 -11.32 -12.35 -9.00
C LYS A 84 -12.62 -13.16 -9.04
N LYS A 85 -13.70 -12.66 -8.43
CA LYS A 85 -15.00 -13.36 -8.36
C LYS A 85 -15.88 -13.13 -9.60
N LEU A 86 -15.45 -12.26 -10.51
CA LEU A 86 -16.21 -11.88 -11.71
C LEU A 86 -15.71 -12.61 -12.97
N VAL A 87 -14.74 -13.51 -12.83
CA VAL A 87 -14.04 -14.21 -13.92
C VAL A 87 -13.98 -15.70 -13.63
#